data_AF-A0A0K1IX34-F1
#
_entry.id   AF-A0A0K1IX34-F1
#
_cell.length_a   1.000
_cell.length_b   1.000
_cell.length_c   1.000
_cell.angle_alpha   90.00
_cell.angle_beta   90.00
_cell.angle_gamma   90.00
#
_symmetry.space_group_name_H-M   'P 1'
#
loop_
_entity.id
_entity.type
_entity.pdbx_description
1 polymer ?
#
loop_
_entity_poly.entity_id
_entity_poly.type
_entity_poly.pdbx_seq_one_letter_code
_entity_poly.pdbx_strand_id
1 'polypeptide(L)'
;MDVLVVSPCSGSKRYDAVADCRQVDEKSREALMEVFPESVASAAEMYGGREHGHIQSAVERLSEVANVDWRIISAGFGVLSSSTEIPSYECTFNEIEQVRERAERFGLDVEEMTNNELIAAVSREKSIPQDLRQIFAEDYDLVFVALGAKYLIAAQEALTSLPEETAAFAFASKGSKEFIGDCYWIPATESERSQLGTTWLELRGRELLTLAKNIGNQQLLERLQSSPEKVRELSTSV
;
A
#
# COMPACT_ATOMS: atom_id res chain seq x y z
N MET A 1 5.87 -18.19 -10.27
CA MET A 1 4.98 -17.77 -9.19
C MET A 1 5.10 -16.27 -9.08
N ASP A 2 4.01 -15.59 -9.39
CA ASP A 2 3.95 -14.15 -9.54
C ASP A 2 3.23 -13.55 -8.34
N VAL A 3 3.95 -12.76 -7.56
CA VAL A 3 3.47 -12.19 -6.30
C VAL A 3 3.39 -10.68 -6.43
N LEU A 4 2.26 -10.11 -6.03
CA LEU A 4 2.10 -8.68 -5.89
C LEU A 4 2.14 -8.28 -4.42
N VAL A 5 2.96 -7.29 -4.09
CA VAL A 5 2.96 -6.61 -2.79
C VAL A 5 2.38 -5.21 -2.97
N VAL A 6 1.37 -4.85 -2.18
CA VAL A 6 0.75 -3.52 -2.18
C VAL A 6 0.97 -2.85 -0.81
N SER A 7 1.61 -1.69 -0.80
CA SER A 7 1.91 -0.94 0.43
C SER A 7 1.54 0.55 0.32
N PRO A 8 1.41 1.29 1.42
CA PRO A 8 1.17 2.71 1.36
C PRO A 8 2.48 3.46 1.13
N CYS A 9 2.41 4.69 0.62
CA CYS A 9 3.51 5.63 0.72
C CYS A 9 3.79 6.01 2.19
N SER A 10 4.99 6.53 2.45
CA SER A 10 5.40 6.99 3.78
C SER A 10 5.44 8.52 3.87
N GLY A 11 5.12 9.04 5.05
CA GLY A 11 5.37 10.45 5.39
C GLY A 11 6.86 10.76 5.49
N SER A 12 7.67 9.77 5.92
CA SER A 12 9.13 9.88 5.92
C SER A 12 9.65 9.71 4.50
N LYS A 13 10.45 10.68 4.03
CA LYS A 13 11.01 10.69 2.69
C LYS A 13 12.51 10.98 2.70
N ARG A 14 13.20 10.60 1.63
CA ARG A 14 14.65 10.77 1.44
C ARG A 14 15.08 12.23 1.41
N TYR A 15 14.26 13.09 0.80
CA TYR A 15 14.49 14.53 0.69
C TYR A 15 13.36 15.28 1.38
N ASP A 16 13.63 16.51 1.80
CA ASP A 16 12.59 17.44 2.25
C ASP A 16 11.56 17.64 1.14
N ALA A 17 10.29 17.83 1.52
CA ALA A 17 9.21 17.99 0.56
C ALA A 17 9.42 19.29 -0.24
N VAL A 18 9.44 19.16 -1.57
CA VAL A 18 9.59 20.29 -2.51
C VAL A 18 8.28 20.64 -3.24
N ALA A 19 7.27 19.77 -3.12
CA ALA A 19 5.93 19.99 -3.62
C ALA A 19 4.87 19.69 -2.55
N ASP A 20 3.83 20.52 -2.46
CA ASP A 20 2.66 20.25 -1.62
C ASP A 20 1.56 19.49 -2.41
N CYS A 21 0.46 19.12 -1.73
CA CYS A 21 -0.68 18.48 -2.40
C CYS A 21 -1.21 19.31 -3.57
N ARG A 22 -1.24 20.64 -3.47
CA ARG A 22 -1.81 21.49 -4.51
C ARG A 22 -0.97 21.39 -5.79
N GLN A 23 0.35 21.49 -5.66
CA GLN A 23 1.27 21.31 -6.80
C GLN A 23 1.16 19.92 -7.39
N VAL A 24 1.00 18.89 -6.56
CA VAL A 24 0.83 17.48 -7.00
C VAL A 24 -0.54 17.22 -7.65
N ASP A 25 -1.57 18.02 -7.31
CA ASP A 25 -2.88 17.96 -7.93
C ASP A 25 -2.96 18.75 -9.25
N GLU A 26 -2.22 19.87 -9.35
CA GLU A 26 -2.26 20.77 -10.51
C GLU A 26 -1.22 20.44 -11.60
N LYS A 27 -0.12 19.74 -11.27
CA LYS A 27 0.98 19.44 -12.19
C LYS A 27 1.20 17.94 -12.33
N SER A 28 1.64 17.52 -13.52
CA SER A 28 2.09 16.15 -13.71
C SER A 28 3.36 15.87 -12.90
N ARG A 29 3.57 14.59 -12.58
CA ARG A 29 4.79 14.11 -11.92
C ARG A 29 6.04 14.50 -12.72
N GLU A 30 6.02 14.35 -14.04
CA GLU A 30 7.13 14.66 -14.94
C GLU A 30 7.48 16.15 -14.88
N ALA A 31 6.47 17.03 -14.90
CA ALA A 31 6.68 18.46 -14.78
C ALA A 31 7.29 18.85 -13.42
N LEU A 32 6.90 18.17 -12.33
CA LEU A 32 7.50 18.39 -11.02
C LEU A 32 8.95 17.88 -10.93
N MET A 33 9.28 16.77 -11.60
CA MET A 33 10.65 16.27 -11.68
C MET A 33 11.57 17.23 -12.45
N GLU A 34 11.08 17.87 -13.51
CA GLU A 34 11.84 18.90 -14.24
C GLU A 34 12.08 20.16 -13.39
N VAL A 35 11.12 20.53 -12.54
CA VAL A 35 11.24 21.69 -11.65
C VAL A 35 12.17 21.38 -10.45
N PHE A 36 12.18 20.13 -9.98
CA PHE A 36 12.92 19.73 -8.78
C PHE A 36 13.81 18.49 -9.01
N PRO A 37 14.77 18.52 -9.97
CA PRO A 37 15.54 17.33 -10.36
C PRO A 37 16.43 16.81 -9.22
N GLU A 38 16.89 17.68 -8.33
CA GLU A 38 17.75 17.33 -7.19
C GLU A 38 17.01 16.61 -6.04
N SER A 39 15.68 16.48 -6.13
CA SER A 39 14.83 15.85 -5.11
C SER A 39 14.03 14.69 -5.66
N VAL A 40 14.57 14.02 -6.70
CA VAL A 40 13.97 12.85 -7.35
C VAL A 40 14.65 11.57 -6.88
N ALA A 41 13.84 10.54 -6.62
CA ALA A 41 14.30 9.16 -6.44
C ALA A 41 13.20 8.18 -6.87
N SER A 42 13.55 6.90 -7.03
CA SER A 42 12.55 5.83 -7.20
C SER A 42 11.60 5.79 -6.00
N ALA A 43 10.35 5.35 -6.17
CA ALA A 43 9.39 5.28 -5.08
C ALA A 43 9.88 4.40 -3.92
N ALA A 44 10.57 3.30 -4.22
CA ALA A 44 11.22 2.44 -3.22
C ALA A 44 12.27 3.17 -2.38
N GLU A 45 13.08 4.06 -2.98
CA GLU A 45 14.13 4.81 -2.30
C GLU A 45 13.65 6.16 -1.72
N MET A 46 12.58 6.72 -2.29
CA MET A 46 12.00 7.99 -1.87
C MET A 46 11.35 7.83 -0.50
N TYR A 47 10.51 6.81 -0.34
CA TYR A 47 9.81 6.57 0.91
C TYR A 47 10.73 5.90 1.93
N GLY A 48 10.56 6.26 3.20
CA GLY A 48 11.34 5.75 4.31
C GLY A 48 10.48 5.37 5.51
N GLY A 49 11.11 5.33 6.68
CA GLY A 49 10.44 4.89 7.91
C GLY A 49 10.44 3.37 8.07
N ARG A 50 10.14 2.93 9.29
CA ARG A 50 10.35 1.54 9.70
C ARG A 50 9.39 0.54 9.04
N GLU A 51 8.12 0.91 8.84
CA GLU A 51 7.15 0.05 8.12
C GLU A 51 7.60 -0.19 6.67
N HIS A 52 7.95 0.89 5.95
CA HIS A 52 8.48 0.82 4.58
C HIS A 52 9.74 -0.02 4.48
N GLY A 53 10.70 0.18 5.39
CA GLY A 53 11.92 -0.64 5.45
C GLY A 53 11.62 -2.14 5.66
N HIS A 54 10.63 -2.48 6.51
CA HIS A 54 10.22 -3.88 6.65
C HIS A 54 9.58 -4.45 5.39
N ILE A 55 8.74 -3.68 4.70
CA ILE A 55 8.12 -4.09 3.43
C ILE A 55 9.20 -4.32 2.37
N GLN A 56 10.14 -3.39 2.22
CA GLN A 56 11.25 -3.52 1.29
C GLN A 56 12.04 -4.81 1.56
N SER A 57 12.44 -5.05 2.82
CA SER A 57 13.14 -6.30 3.18
C SER A 57 12.29 -7.56 2.95
N ALA A 58 10.96 -7.46 3.06
CA ALA A 58 10.07 -8.57 2.78
C ALA A 58 10.00 -8.87 1.28
N VAL A 59 9.90 -7.83 0.44
CA VAL A 59 9.94 -7.92 -1.03
C VAL A 59 11.27 -8.53 -1.48
N GLU A 60 12.40 -8.06 -0.96
CA GLU A 60 13.73 -8.62 -1.23
C GLU A 60 13.77 -10.12 -0.90
N ARG A 61 13.24 -10.51 0.25
CA ARG A 61 13.21 -11.91 0.69
C ARG A 61 12.29 -12.80 -0.16
N LEU A 62 11.10 -12.31 -0.51
CA LEU A 62 10.17 -13.02 -1.39
C LEU A 62 10.74 -13.19 -2.80
N SER A 63 11.49 -12.19 -3.28
CA SER A 63 12.13 -12.18 -4.60
C SER A 63 13.21 -13.27 -4.75
N GLU A 64 13.69 -13.85 -3.66
CA GLU A 64 14.60 -15.00 -3.70
C GLU A 64 13.91 -16.29 -4.19
N VAL A 65 12.57 -16.37 -4.10
CA VAL A 65 11.80 -17.60 -4.36
C VAL A 65 10.60 -17.40 -5.28
N ALA A 66 10.33 -16.17 -5.73
CA ALA A 66 9.22 -15.82 -6.61
C ALA A 66 9.55 -14.58 -7.45
N ASN A 67 8.75 -14.34 -8.49
CA ASN A 67 8.74 -13.06 -9.19
C ASN A 67 7.84 -12.10 -8.42
N VAL A 68 8.39 -10.98 -7.93
CA VAL A 68 7.65 -10.06 -7.06
C VAL A 68 7.51 -8.70 -7.73
N ASP A 69 6.27 -8.28 -7.95
CA ASP A 69 5.93 -6.89 -8.24
C ASP A 69 5.58 -6.15 -6.94
N TRP A 70 6.06 -4.92 -6.80
CA TRP A 70 5.80 -4.08 -5.63
C TRP A 70 5.20 -2.75 -6.07
N ARG A 71 3.95 -2.54 -5.64
CA ARG A 71 3.16 -1.35 -5.90
C ARG A 71 2.94 -0.54 -4.63
N ILE A 72 3.13 0.77 -4.74
CA ILE A 72 3.02 1.71 -3.63
C ILE A 72 1.87 2.66 -3.92
N ILE A 73 0.87 2.70 -3.03
CA ILE A 73 -0.25 3.64 -3.12
C ILE A 73 0.19 4.97 -2.54
N SER A 74 0.31 5.96 -3.41
CA SER A 74 0.62 7.36 -3.12
C SER A 74 -0.64 8.20 -3.06
N ALA A 75 -0.85 8.92 -1.95
CA ALA A 75 -1.93 9.92 -1.88
C ALA A 75 -1.76 11.07 -2.88
N GLY A 76 -0.53 11.30 -3.37
CA GLY A 76 -0.21 12.35 -4.34
C GLY A 76 -0.27 11.86 -5.79
N PHE A 77 0.40 10.75 -6.09
CA PHE A 77 0.69 10.30 -7.45
C PHE A 77 -0.03 9.01 -7.86
N GLY A 78 -1.02 8.54 -7.10
CA GLY A 78 -1.78 7.34 -7.45
C GLY A 78 -1.01 6.05 -7.15
N VAL A 79 -1.04 5.06 -8.04
CA VAL A 79 -0.33 3.79 -7.84
C VAL A 79 1.02 3.82 -8.54
N LEU A 80 2.10 3.58 -7.79
CA LEU A 80 3.47 3.63 -8.29
C LEU A 80 4.08 2.23 -8.31
N SER A 81 4.86 1.90 -9.35
CA SER A 81 5.84 0.81 -9.24
C SER A 81 6.97 1.25 -8.30
N SER A 82 7.57 0.30 -7.59
CA SER A 82 8.76 0.53 -6.76
C SER A 82 9.88 1.29 -7.48
N SER A 83 10.03 1.07 -8.80
CA SER A 83 11.03 1.73 -9.66
C SER A 83 10.62 3.11 -10.18
N THR A 84 9.38 3.53 -9.97
CA THR A 84 8.85 4.78 -10.51
C THR A 84 9.52 5.98 -9.86
N GLU A 85 10.19 6.82 -10.65
CA GLU A 85 10.79 8.05 -10.15
C GLU A 85 9.72 9.08 -9.76
N ILE A 86 9.89 9.68 -8.59
CA ILE A 86 9.02 10.73 -8.07
C ILE A 86 9.85 11.84 -7.42
N PRO A 87 9.40 13.11 -7.46
CA PRO A 87 9.98 14.17 -6.63
C PRO A 87 9.48 14.02 -5.18
N SER A 88 10.24 14.55 -4.22
CA SER A 88 9.76 14.60 -2.83
C SER A 88 8.58 15.56 -2.69
N TYR A 89 7.56 15.16 -1.94
CA TYR A 89 6.31 15.92 -1.79
C TYR A 89 5.68 15.69 -0.42
N GLU A 90 4.73 16.54 -0.03
CA GLU A 90 3.92 16.33 1.17
C GLU A 90 2.44 16.29 0.83
N CYS A 91 1.89 15.07 0.83
CA CYS A 91 0.47 14.82 0.63
C CYS A 91 0.07 13.47 1.25
N THR A 92 -1.04 13.44 1.99
CA THR A 92 -1.45 12.25 2.76
C THR A 92 -2.97 12.08 2.83
N PHE A 93 -3.43 10.84 3.04
CA PHE A 93 -4.82 10.55 3.39
C PHE A 93 -5.10 10.59 4.90
N ASN A 94 -4.06 10.78 5.72
CA ASN A 94 -4.20 10.78 7.18
C ASN A 94 -4.73 12.11 7.73
N GLU A 95 -4.54 13.21 6.99
CA GLU A 95 -4.99 14.55 7.38
C GLU A 95 -6.31 14.87 6.66
N ILE A 96 -7.43 14.69 7.36
CA ILE A 96 -8.75 14.76 6.72
C ILE A 96 -9.07 16.15 6.15
N GLU A 97 -8.59 17.22 6.78
CA GLU A 97 -8.80 18.58 6.28
C GLU A 97 -8.10 18.78 4.93
N GLN A 98 -6.88 18.26 4.80
CA GLN A 98 -6.16 18.25 3.53
C GLN A 98 -6.91 17.46 2.46
N VAL A 99 -7.54 16.32 2.80
CA VAL A 99 -8.37 15.54 1.86
C VAL A 99 -9.63 16.33 1.46
N ARG A 100 -10.27 17.03 2.40
CA ARG A 100 -11.44 17.88 2.12
C ARG A 100 -11.09 19.01 1.15
N GLU A 101 -10.03 19.77 1.42
CA GLU A 101 -9.57 20.84 0.53
C GLU A 101 -9.22 20.32 -0.87
N ARG A 102 -8.72 19.09 -0.98
CA ARG A 102 -8.45 18.44 -2.27
C ARG A 102 -9.73 18.12 -3.01
N ALA A 103 -10.71 17.53 -2.34
CA ALA A 103 -12.00 17.23 -2.92
C ALA A 103 -12.70 18.51 -3.44
N GLU A 104 -12.65 19.60 -2.67
CA GLU A 104 -13.16 20.91 -3.11
C GLU A 104 -12.43 21.42 -4.36
N ARG A 105 -11.10 21.30 -4.43
CA ARG A 105 -10.32 21.68 -5.62
C ARG A 105 -10.69 20.86 -6.86
N PHE A 106 -11.08 19.60 -6.68
CA PHE A 106 -11.60 18.76 -7.76
C PHE A 106 -13.06 19.07 -8.12
N GLY A 107 -13.70 20.03 -7.44
CA GLY A 107 -15.08 20.44 -7.71
C GLY A 107 -16.13 19.47 -7.18
N LEU A 108 -15.77 18.67 -6.17
CA LEU A 108 -16.68 17.73 -5.52
C LEU A 108 -17.55 18.43 -4.48
N ASP A 109 -18.78 17.93 -4.29
CA ASP A 109 -19.68 18.40 -3.24
C ASP A 109 -19.33 17.72 -1.91
N VAL A 110 -18.62 18.44 -1.04
CA VAL A 110 -18.02 17.90 0.18
C VAL A 110 -18.88 18.03 1.44
N GLU A 111 -19.97 18.80 1.41
CA GLU A 111 -20.73 19.15 2.62
C GLU A 111 -21.38 17.93 3.27
N GLU A 112 -21.89 17.01 2.44
CA GLU A 112 -22.63 15.82 2.88
C GLU A 112 -21.75 14.55 2.95
N MET A 113 -20.47 14.64 2.55
CA MET A 113 -19.58 13.48 2.49
C MET A 113 -18.97 13.15 3.85
N THR A 114 -19.03 11.87 4.23
CA THR A 114 -18.26 11.34 5.35
C THR A 114 -16.76 11.34 5.04
N ASN A 115 -15.94 11.22 6.09
CA ASN A 115 -14.49 11.14 5.95
C ASN A 115 -14.00 9.98 5.07
N ASN A 116 -14.75 8.88 5.02
CA ASN A 116 -14.39 7.74 4.18
C ASN A 116 -14.77 7.99 2.72
N GLU A 117 -15.93 8.60 2.46
CA GLU A 117 -16.35 8.99 1.12
C GLU A 117 -15.42 10.04 0.52
N LEU A 118 -14.94 11.01 1.31
CA LEU A 118 -13.94 11.99 0.87
C LEU A 118 -12.66 11.32 0.39
N ILE A 119 -12.14 10.35 1.17
CA ILE A 119 -10.93 9.61 0.80
C ILE A 119 -11.17 8.79 -0.46
N ALA A 120 -12.30 8.10 -0.57
CA ALA A 120 -12.66 7.32 -1.75
C ALA A 120 -12.82 8.21 -2.99
N ALA A 121 -13.37 9.42 -2.86
CA ALA A 121 -13.50 10.33 -3.99
C ALA A 121 -12.14 10.89 -4.44
N VAL A 122 -11.31 11.36 -3.51
CA VAL A 122 -9.94 11.80 -3.84
C VAL A 122 -9.10 10.66 -4.42
N SER A 123 -9.29 9.42 -3.97
CA SER A 123 -8.58 8.27 -4.54
C SER A 123 -8.99 7.97 -5.99
N ARG A 124 -10.27 8.18 -6.34
CA ARG A 124 -10.76 8.09 -7.74
C ARG A 124 -10.16 9.18 -8.62
N GLU A 125 -10.09 10.42 -8.14
CA GLU A 125 -9.42 11.52 -8.86
C GLU A 125 -7.93 11.23 -9.11
N LYS A 126 -7.31 10.43 -8.22
CA LYS A 126 -5.95 9.91 -8.40
C LYS A 126 -5.87 8.56 -9.10
N SER A 127 -6.97 8.10 -9.69
CA SER A 127 -7.06 6.83 -10.43
C SER A 127 -6.66 5.58 -9.63
N ILE A 128 -6.53 5.66 -8.30
CA ILE A 128 -6.01 4.54 -7.47
C ILE A 128 -6.85 3.25 -7.67
N PRO A 129 -8.19 3.29 -7.54
CA PRO A 129 -8.98 2.08 -7.79
C PRO A 129 -8.87 1.55 -9.21
N GLN A 130 -8.79 2.43 -10.20
CA GLN A 130 -8.72 2.03 -11.61
C GLN A 130 -7.38 1.37 -11.93
N ASP A 131 -6.29 1.98 -11.51
CA ASP A 131 -4.93 1.47 -11.71
C ASP A 131 -4.74 0.14 -10.99
N LEU A 132 -5.21 0.02 -9.74
CA LEU A 132 -5.17 -1.25 -9.01
C LEU A 132 -5.97 -2.35 -9.71
N ARG A 133 -7.16 -2.06 -10.25
CA ARG A 133 -7.93 -3.05 -11.02
C ARG A 133 -7.19 -3.53 -12.26
N GLN A 134 -6.50 -2.63 -12.95
CA GLN A 134 -5.68 -3.00 -14.11
C GLN A 134 -4.50 -3.88 -13.70
N ILE A 135 -3.81 -3.52 -12.62
CA ILE A 135 -2.69 -4.30 -12.07
C ILE A 135 -3.17 -5.68 -11.61
N PHE A 136 -4.27 -5.77 -10.87
CA PHE A 136 -4.79 -7.06 -10.39
C PHE A 136 -5.19 -8.00 -11.53
N ALA A 137 -5.46 -7.48 -12.73
CA ALA A 137 -5.75 -8.28 -13.91
C ALA A 137 -4.51 -8.92 -14.57
N GLU A 138 -3.29 -8.66 -14.09
CA GLU A 138 -2.03 -9.21 -14.64
C GLU A 138 -1.71 -10.66 -14.17
N ASP A 139 -2.74 -11.47 -13.87
CA ASP A 139 -2.63 -12.89 -13.51
C ASP A 139 -1.68 -13.22 -12.32
N TYR A 140 -1.71 -12.42 -11.25
CA TYR A 140 -0.94 -12.70 -10.02
C TYR A 140 -1.46 -13.95 -9.29
N ASP A 141 -0.52 -14.82 -8.88
CA ASP A 141 -0.78 -16.00 -8.06
C ASP A 141 -1.18 -15.61 -6.62
N LEU A 142 -0.48 -14.61 -6.06
CA LEU A 142 -0.66 -14.12 -4.70
C LEU A 142 -0.62 -12.61 -4.64
N VAL A 143 -1.43 -12.03 -3.75
CA VAL A 143 -1.39 -10.60 -3.43
C VAL A 143 -1.24 -10.41 -1.92
N PHE A 144 -0.25 -9.63 -1.49
CA PHE A 144 -0.07 -9.21 -0.10
C PHE A 144 -0.35 -7.71 0.04
N VAL A 145 -1.38 -7.37 0.82
CA VAL A 145 -1.82 -5.99 1.04
C VAL A 145 -1.47 -5.55 2.46
N ALA A 146 -0.50 -4.66 2.59
CA ALA A 146 -0.01 -4.14 3.87
C ALA A 146 -0.41 -2.66 4.06
N LEU A 147 -1.71 -2.37 3.98
CA LEU A 147 -2.25 -1.00 3.98
C LEU A 147 -2.88 -0.61 5.33
N GLY A 148 -2.70 0.66 5.72
CA GLY A 148 -3.47 1.26 6.81
C GLY A 148 -4.91 1.58 6.40
N ALA A 149 -5.80 1.83 7.38
CA ALA A 149 -7.25 2.01 7.15
C ALA A 149 -7.59 3.01 6.04
N LYS A 150 -6.93 4.18 6.01
CA LYS A 150 -7.19 5.21 5.00
C LYS A 150 -6.79 4.79 3.59
N TYR A 151 -5.70 4.02 3.46
CA TYR A 151 -5.27 3.49 2.18
C TYR A 151 -6.08 2.27 1.75
N LEU A 152 -6.59 1.47 2.69
CA LEU A 152 -7.58 0.43 2.40
C LEU A 152 -8.85 1.04 1.82
N ILE A 153 -9.37 2.12 2.41
CA ILE A 153 -10.51 2.87 1.84
C ILE A 153 -10.18 3.37 0.42
N ALA A 154 -8.99 3.95 0.22
CA ALA A 154 -8.57 4.43 -1.11
C ALA A 154 -8.52 3.32 -2.18
N ALA A 155 -8.21 2.08 -1.78
CA ALA A 155 -8.09 0.90 -2.63
C ALA A 155 -9.35 0.01 -2.70
N GLN A 156 -10.34 0.26 -1.85
CA GLN A 156 -11.40 -0.70 -1.52
C GLN A 156 -12.13 -1.24 -2.74
N GLU A 157 -12.50 -0.38 -3.68
CA GLU A 157 -13.23 -0.79 -4.90
C GLU A 157 -12.44 -1.77 -5.77
N ALA A 158 -11.10 -1.69 -5.77
CA ALA A 158 -10.28 -2.64 -6.51
C ALA A 158 -10.14 -3.96 -5.74
N LEU A 159 -10.09 -3.89 -4.42
CA LEU A 159 -9.99 -5.06 -3.56
C LEU A 159 -11.28 -5.91 -3.54
N THR A 160 -12.44 -5.33 -3.86
CA THR A 160 -13.74 -6.03 -3.97
C THR A 160 -13.99 -6.66 -5.34
N SER A 161 -12.97 -6.72 -6.21
CA SER A 161 -13.09 -7.28 -7.55
C SER A 161 -11.78 -7.94 -7.97
N LEU A 162 -11.21 -8.74 -7.07
CA LEU A 162 -10.00 -9.51 -7.35
C LEU A 162 -10.34 -10.70 -8.26
N PRO A 163 -9.42 -11.15 -9.14
CA PRO A 163 -9.63 -12.37 -9.92
C PRO A 163 -9.83 -13.59 -9.02
N GLU A 164 -10.75 -14.50 -9.40
CA GLU A 164 -11.09 -15.68 -8.58
C GLU A 164 -9.89 -16.62 -8.33
N GLU A 165 -8.95 -16.67 -9.27
CA GLU A 165 -7.75 -17.51 -9.21
C GLU A 165 -6.64 -16.91 -8.32
N THR A 166 -6.75 -15.63 -7.94
CA THR A 166 -5.75 -14.90 -7.16
C THR A 166 -6.05 -15.00 -5.66
N ALA A 167 -5.15 -15.60 -4.88
CA ALA A 167 -5.26 -15.58 -3.42
C ALA A 167 -4.65 -14.30 -2.84
N ALA A 168 -5.49 -13.45 -2.25
CA ALA A 168 -5.07 -12.17 -1.67
C ALA A 168 -5.17 -12.14 -0.15
N PHE A 169 -4.19 -11.52 0.52
CA PHE A 169 -4.08 -11.45 1.97
C PHE A 169 -3.89 -10.00 2.41
N ALA A 170 -4.77 -9.50 3.28
CA ALA A 170 -4.70 -8.14 3.81
C ALA A 170 -4.34 -8.14 5.30
N PHE A 171 -3.20 -7.54 5.63
CA PHE A 171 -2.77 -7.27 7.00
C PHE A 171 -3.49 -6.04 7.53
N ALA A 172 -4.56 -6.25 8.29
CA ALA A 172 -5.46 -5.17 8.68
C ALA A 172 -5.86 -5.26 10.15
N SER A 173 -6.13 -4.10 10.75
CA SER A 173 -6.69 -4.05 12.11
C SER A 173 -8.15 -4.50 12.10
N LYS A 174 -8.69 -4.90 13.25
CA LYS A 174 -10.11 -5.29 13.38
C LYS A 174 -11.07 -4.21 12.85
N GLY A 175 -10.76 -2.93 13.10
CA GLY A 175 -11.58 -1.79 12.69
C GLY A 175 -11.46 -1.39 11.22
N SER A 176 -10.56 -2.04 10.46
CA SER A 176 -10.41 -1.81 9.01
C SER A 176 -10.74 -3.04 8.17
N LYS A 177 -11.21 -4.12 8.83
CA LYS A 177 -11.55 -5.39 8.18
C LYS A 177 -12.61 -5.24 7.08
N GLU A 178 -13.55 -4.31 7.24
CA GLU A 178 -14.60 -4.07 6.23
C GLU A 178 -14.07 -3.50 4.90
N PHE A 179 -12.87 -2.93 4.89
CA PHE A 179 -12.27 -2.27 3.71
C PHE A 179 -11.32 -3.18 2.93
N ILE A 180 -11.16 -4.46 3.31
CA ILE A 180 -10.18 -5.35 2.68
C ILE A 180 -10.70 -6.03 1.40
N GLY A 181 -11.98 -5.87 1.07
CA GLY A 181 -12.61 -6.52 -0.08
C GLY A 181 -12.57 -8.04 -0.01
N ASP A 182 -12.15 -8.67 -1.10
CA ASP A 182 -12.11 -10.13 -1.27
C ASP A 182 -10.86 -10.78 -0.63
N CYS A 183 -9.99 -9.96 -0.02
CA CYS A 183 -8.79 -10.47 0.66
C CYS A 183 -9.13 -11.30 1.90
N TYR A 184 -8.35 -12.35 2.13
CA TYR A 184 -8.26 -13.03 3.41
C TYR A 184 -7.67 -12.07 4.46
N TRP A 185 -8.37 -11.95 5.59
CA TRP A 185 -7.93 -11.10 6.68
C TRP A 185 -6.79 -11.72 7.49
N ILE A 186 -5.63 -11.06 7.49
CA ILE A 186 -4.52 -11.35 8.40
C ILE A 186 -4.57 -10.34 9.56
N PRO A 187 -4.81 -10.79 10.81
CA PRO A 187 -5.04 -9.87 11.92
C PRO A 187 -3.79 -9.09 12.34
N ALA A 188 -3.78 -7.78 12.09
CA ALA A 188 -2.80 -6.85 12.62
C ALA A 188 -3.35 -6.21 13.91
N THR A 189 -3.31 -6.94 15.03
CA THR A 189 -3.91 -6.49 16.32
C THR A 189 -2.88 -6.35 17.44
N GLU A 190 -3.34 -6.00 18.65
CA GLU A 190 -2.50 -5.84 19.83
C GLU A 190 -1.78 -7.15 20.21
N SER A 191 -2.42 -8.29 19.91
CA SER A 191 -1.83 -9.62 20.12
C SER A 191 -0.59 -9.79 19.24
N GLU A 192 -0.75 -9.60 17.93
CA GLU A 192 0.35 -9.72 16.96
C GLU A 192 1.43 -8.65 17.21
N ARG A 193 1.03 -7.42 17.57
CA ARG A 193 1.97 -6.34 17.95
C ARG A 193 2.85 -6.71 19.14
N SER A 194 2.23 -7.24 20.19
CA SER A 194 2.93 -7.65 21.41
C SER A 194 3.84 -8.85 21.15
N GLN A 195 3.36 -9.84 20.39
CA GLN A 195 4.13 -11.03 20.02
C GLN A 195 5.38 -10.69 19.20
N LEU A 196 5.25 -9.77 18.24
CA LEU A 196 6.35 -9.34 17.37
C LEU A 196 7.26 -8.28 18.02
N GLY A 197 6.92 -7.79 19.22
CA GLY A 197 7.68 -6.76 19.92
C GLY A 197 7.80 -5.46 19.13
N THR A 198 6.73 -5.06 18.43
CA THR A 198 6.76 -3.94 17.48
C THR A 198 5.76 -2.82 17.85
N THR A 199 5.72 -1.76 17.05
CA THR A 199 4.76 -0.64 17.19
C THR A 199 3.59 -0.80 16.22
N TRP A 200 2.48 -0.08 16.47
CA TRP A 200 1.33 -0.05 15.55
C TRP A 200 1.67 0.49 14.15
N LEU A 201 2.64 1.41 14.09
CA LEU A 201 3.09 2.00 12.85
C LEU A 201 3.82 0.96 11.98
N GLU A 202 4.51 0.01 12.60
CA GLU A 202 5.37 -0.96 11.92
C GLU A 202 4.73 -2.33 11.71
N LEU A 203 3.61 -2.58 12.38
CA LEU A 203 3.05 -3.92 12.56
C LEU A 203 2.88 -4.68 11.25
N ARG A 204 2.19 -4.09 10.26
CA ARG A 204 1.90 -4.76 8.99
C ARG A 204 3.17 -5.08 8.20
N GLY A 205 4.10 -4.13 8.14
CA GLY A 205 5.40 -4.37 7.52
C GLY A 205 6.18 -5.46 8.25
N ARG A 206 6.16 -5.47 9.59
CA ARG A 206 6.83 -6.48 10.41
C ARG A 206 6.22 -7.87 10.24
N GLU A 207 4.89 -7.98 10.12
CA GLU A 207 4.18 -9.23 9.84
C GLU A 207 4.55 -9.78 8.46
N LEU A 208 4.51 -8.93 7.42
CA LEU A 208 4.90 -9.32 6.06
C LEU A 208 6.37 -9.78 5.99
N LEU A 209 7.27 -9.07 6.68
CA LEU A 209 8.68 -9.49 6.77
C LEU A 209 8.85 -10.82 7.51
N THR A 210 8.11 -11.05 8.58
CA THR A 210 8.16 -12.31 9.33
C THR A 210 7.65 -13.47 8.46
N LEU A 211 6.54 -13.26 7.75
CA LEU A 211 6.02 -14.21 6.75
C LEU A 211 7.10 -14.53 5.70
N ALA A 212 7.68 -13.49 5.06
CA ALA A 212 8.70 -13.66 4.03
C ALA A 212 9.92 -14.43 4.52
N LYS A 213 10.38 -14.18 5.75
CA LYS A 213 11.50 -14.92 6.36
C LYS A 213 11.20 -16.41 6.58
N ASN A 214 9.95 -16.72 6.93
CA ASN A 214 9.51 -18.09 7.17
C ASN A 214 9.14 -18.85 5.88
N ILE A 215 8.99 -18.14 4.76
CA ILE A 215 8.90 -18.75 3.43
C ILE A 215 10.31 -19.11 2.97
N GLY A 216 10.68 -20.38 3.16
CA GLY A 216 12.01 -20.89 2.83
C GLY A 216 12.19 -21.40 1.40
N ASN A 217 11.10 -21.56 0.63
CA ASN A 217 11.12 -22.03 -0.75
C ASN A 217 9.79 -21.74 -1.48
N GLN A 218 9.81 -21.89 -2.80
CA GLN A 218 8.65 -21.68 -3.67
C GLN A 218 7.49 -22.64 -3.37
N GLN A 219 7.76 -23.90 -3.01
CA GLN A 219 6.69 -24.88 -2.70
C GLN A 219 5.82 -24.45 -1.52
N LEU A 220 6.41 -23.82 -0.49
CA LEU A 220 5.64 -23.30 0.64
C LEU A 220 4.77 -22.11 0.22
N LEU A 221 5.28 -21.27 -0.70
CA LEU A 221 4.57 -20.12 -1.23
C LEU A 221 3.34 -20.56 -2.04
N GLU A 222 3.49 -21.55 -2.93
CA GLU A 222 2.38 -22.16 -3.70
C GLU A 222 1.27 -22.70 -2.78
N ARG A 223 1.65 -23.31 -1.66
CA ARG A 223 0.68 -23.83 -0.68
C ARG A 223 -0.15 -22.74 0.00
N LEU A 224 0.32 -21.49 0.05
CA LEU A 224 -0.43 -20.40 0.68
C LEU A 224 -1.72 -20.10 -0.08
N GLN A 225 -1.79 -20.33 -1.40
CA GLN A 225 -3.01 -20.16 -2.20
C GLN A 225 -4.19 -20.95 -1.64
N SER A 226 -3.93 -22.15 -1.11
CA SER A 226 -4.95 -23.06 -0.59
C SER A 226 -5.09 -23.08 0.93
N SER A 227 -4.27 -22.32 1.67
CA SER A 227 -4.18 -22.41 3.14
C SER A 227 -4.02 -21.05 3.81
N PRO A 228 -5.08 -20.21 3.83
CA PRO A 228 -5.04 -18.86 4.44
C PRO A 228 -4.60 -18.84 5.90
N GLU A 229 -4.92 -19.88 6.68
CA GLU A 229 -4.51 -20.04 8.06
C GLU A 229 -2.99 -20.12 8.22
N LYS A 230 -2.29 -20.65 7.21
CA LYS A 230 -0.83 -20.77 7.24
C LYS A 230 -0.14 -19.43 7.11
N VAL A 231 -0.72 -18.49 6.36
CA VAL A 231 -0.20 -17.12 6.23
C VAL A 231 -0.14 -16.45 7.60
N ARG A 232 -1.21 -16.59 8.40
CA ARG A 232 -1.28 -16.02 9.77
C ARG A 232 -0.25 -16.65 10.71
N GLU A 233 -0.07 -17.96 10.66
CA GLU A 233 0.93 -18.65 11.47
C GLU A 233 2.34 -18.15 11.14
N LEU A 234 2.66 -18.08 9.84
CA LEU A 234 3.98 -17.68 9.37
C LEU A 234 4.25 -16.19 9.58
N SER A 235 3.24 -15.32 9.61
CA SER A 235 3.42 -13.88 9.83
C SER A 235 3.73 -13.49 11.28
N THR A 236 3.56 -14.42 12.23
CA THR A 236 3.75 -14.19 13.67
C THR A 236 4.77 -15.12 14.33
N SER A 237 5.26 -16.14 13.60
CA SER A 237 6.28 -17.07 14.08
C SER A 237 7.66 -16.41 14.10
N VAL A 238 8.21 -16.19 15.29
CA VAL A 238 9.53 -15.56 15.53
C VAL A 238 10.56 -16.59 15.97
#